data_AF-A0AAD0T4R7-F1
#
_entry.id   AF-A0AAD0T4R7-F1
#
_cell.length_a   1.000
_cell.length_b   1.000
_cell.length_c   1.000
_cell.angle_alpha   90.00
_cell.angle_beta   90.00
_cell.angle_gamma   90.00
#
_symmetry.space_group_name_H-M   'P 1'
#
loop_
_entity.id
_entity.type
_entity.pdbx_description
1 polymer ?
#
loop_
_entity_poly.entity_id
_entity_poly.type
_entity_poly.pdbx_seq_one_letter_code
_entity_poly.pdbx_strand_id
1 'polypeptide(L)'
;MSSTHERPLAGKTIIDFSHRLPGPLAGKLLAGLGADVIKIEDAKFKDPFIYGLFAEMDNSFPKWYEELNANKTILRLDFNNEAAQEQIRETIFKADAIIMGIPKKIQQKLGITIEDIQKNVKQSFAAVIPLASKEAMSHMHDLNALAMTGLLSLHLRNINSVEDVAPPFLPLAGINFGQKMAFDLLGAMYKSKESNKVETINSYLYESTQEVFDAFWPKDIRDTDHKFLHNGLYPCYNIYQTKDSHFVVMACVEEKFWQSFREAFSFEASDEDRFKTDGSIHKRLKDLFGEMTSQQVKEKLGSLDICINLIK
;
A
#
# COMPACT_ATOMS: atom_id res chain seq x y z
N MET A 1 19.44 -9.87 15.57
CA MET A 1 19.77 -8.54 15.03
C MET A 1 20.65 -8.76 13.81
N SER A 2 20.06 -8.81 12.60
CA SER A 2 20.86 -8.88 11.36
C SER A 2 21.69 -7.59 11.27
N SER A 3 22.99 -7.75 11.03
CA SER A 3 23.91 -6.62 10.97
C SER A 3 23.44 -5.66 9.88
N THR A 4 23.51 -4.36 10.15
CA THR A 4 23.12 -3.30 9.20
C THR A 4 23.87 -3.37 7.87
N HIS A 5 24.98 -4.13 7.78
CA HIS A 5 25.76 -4.37 6.57
C HIS A 5 25.19 -5.44 5.61
N GLU A 6 24.15 -6.18 5.99
CA GLU A 6 23.52 -7.21 5.13
C GLU A 6 22.22 -6.74 4.47
N ARG A 7 21.74 -5.52 4.76
CA ARG A 7 20.48 -5.04 4.20
C ARG A 7 20.67 -4.54 2.76
N PRO A 8 19.69 -4.76 1.85
CA PRO A 8 19.86 -4.46 0.42
C PRO A 8 20.25 -3.01 0.08
N LEU A 9 19.83 -2.05 0.90
CA LEU A 9 20.14 -0.62 0.71
C LEU A 9 21.11 -0.05 1.76
N ALA A 10 21.85 -0.91 2.47
CA ALA A 10 22.85 -0.46 3.43
C ALA A 10 23.86 0.49 2.78
N GLY A 11 24.09 1.64 3.42
CA GLY A 11 24.99 2.68 2.93
C GLY A 11 24.41 3.56 1.81
N LYS A 12 23.11 3.43 1.49
CA LYS A 12 22.41 4.33 0.57
C LYS A 12 21.70 5.44 1.33
N THR A 13 21.90 6.68 0.90
CA THR A 13 21.20 7.85 1.44
C THR A 13 20.09 8.27 0.50
N ILE A 14 18.87 8.40 1.01
CA ILE A 14 17.69 8.77 0.22
C ILE A 14 17.02 9.99 0.84
N ILE A 15 16.78 11.02 0.03
CA ILE A 15 16.09 12.23 0.47
C ILE A 15 14.59 12.08 0.24
N ASP A 16 13.78 12.37 1.25
CA ASP A 16 12.33 12.36 1.19
C ASP A 16 11.76 13.77 1.41
N PHE A 17 11.27 14.40 0.34
CA PHE A 17 10.59 15.70 0.40
C PHE A 17 9.06 15.60 0.47
N SER A 18 8.52 14.40 0.52
CA SER A 18 7.09 14.21 0.40
C SER A 18 6.35 14.47 1.73
N HIS A 19 5.09 14.87 1.63
CA HIS A 19 4.19 15.02 2.78
C HIS A 19 3.08 13.96 2.75
N ARG A 20 2.44 13.72 3.89
CA ARG A 20 1.25 12.86 4.06
C ARG A 20 1.47 11.43 3.52
N LEU A 21 0.55 10.93 2.70
CA LEU A 21 0.73 9.81 1.79
C LEU A 21 0.78 10.37 0.36
N PRO A 22 1.52 9.75 -0.57
CA PRO A 22 2.05 8.38 -0.50
C PRO A 22 3.57 8.29 -0.32
N GLY A 23 4.29 9.39 -0.52
CA GLY A 23 5.76 9.38 -0.54
C GLY A 23 6.40 8.98 0.79
N PRO A 24 5.87 9.38 1.97
CA PRO A 24 6.43 8.94 3.23
C PRO A 24 6.34 7.42 3.45
N LEU A 25 5.33 6.75 2.87
CA LEU A 25 5.29 5.29 2.86
C LEU A 25 6.41 4.70 2.00
N ALA A 26 6.69 5.27 0.82
CA ALA A 26 7.81 4.85 -0.01
C ALA A 26 9.14 4.98 0.77
N GLY A 27 9.35 6.11 1.43
CA GLY A 27 10.51 6.31 2.32
C GLY A 27 10.58 5.30 3.46
N LYS A 28 9.45 4.96 4.12
CA LYS A 28 9.39 3.93 5.18
C LYS A 28 9.85 2.57 4.67
N LEU A 29 9.37 2.16 3.50
CA LEU A 29 9.72 0.88 2.88
C LEU A 29 11.22 0.81 2.56
N LEU A 30 11.77 1.88 1.98
CA LEU A 30 13.20 1.96 1.64
C LEU A 30 14.10 1.97 2.90
N ALA A 31 13.69 2.68 3.96
CA ALA A 31 14.37 2.61 5.26
C ALA A 31 14.32 1.18 5.85
N GLY A 32 13.20 0.47 5.67
CA GLY A 32 13.04 -0.94 6.02
C GLY A 32 14.06 -1.85 5.31
N LEU A 33 14.41 -1.52 4.06
CA LEU A 33 15.46 -2.18 3.28
C LEU A 33 16.89 -1.72 3.65
N GLY A 34 17.05 -0.84 4.64
CA GLY A 34 18.35 -0.42 5.20
C GLY A 34 18.92 0.89 4.67
N ALA A 35 18.17 1.66 3.86
CA ALA A 35 18.60 2.99 3.44
C ALA A 35 18.58 3.98 4.63
N ASP A 36 19.53 4.90 4.65
CA ASP A 36 19.45 6.11 5.49
C ASP A 36 18.52 7.11 4.81
N VAL A 37 17.28 7.18 5.28
CA VAL A 37 16.26 8.06 4.70
C VAL A 37 16.20 9.34 5.49
N ILE A 38 16.52 10.46 4.84
CA ILE A 38 16.48 11.81 5.41
C ILE A 38 15.23 12.51 4.88
N LYS A 39 14.25 12.71 5.75
CA LYS A 39 13.06 13.50 5.43
C LYS A 39 13.38 14.98 5.63
N ILE A 40 13.22 15.80 4.60
CA ILE A 40 13.43 17.24 4.67
C ILE A 40 12.08 17.94 4.60
N GLU A 41 11.78 18.76 5.62
CA GLU A 41 10.52 19.51 5.72
C GLU A 41 10.79 20.99 5.98
N ASP A 42 9.85 21.84 5.56
CA ASP A 42 9.90 23.26 5.92
C ASP A 42 9.60 23.43 7.41
N ALA A 43 10.45 24.16 8.13
CA ALA A 43 10.23 24.49 9.54
C ALA A 43 8.94 25.31 9.77
N LYS A 44 8.50 26.08 8.76
CA LYS A 44 7.29 26.92 8.80
C LYS A 44 6.06 26.20 8.22
N PHE A 45 6.22 25.56 7.07
CA PHE A 45 5.15 24.83 6.37
C PHE A 45 5.35 23.32 6.54
N LYS A 46 5.10 22.85 7.77
CA LYS A 46 5.28 21.45 8.16
C LYS A 46 4.28 20.51 7.46
N ASP A 47 4.54 19.21 7.56
CA ASP A 47 3.62 18.18 7.11
C ASP A 47 2.23 18.37 7.78
N PRO A 48 1.14 18.44 6.99
CA PRO A 48 -0.19 18.67 7.54
C PRO A 48 -0.69 17.58 8.51
N PHE A 49 -0.11 16.38 8.51
CA PHE A 49 -0.45 15.36 9.52
C PHE A 49 0.00 15.72 10.94
N ILE A 50 0.91 16.69 11.10
CA ILE A 50 1.40 17.16 12.42
C ILE A 50 1.23 18.66 12.63
N TYR A 51 0.56 19.37 11.71
CA TYR A 51 0.39 20.82 11.80
C TYR A 51 -0.88 21.34 11.15
N GLY A 52 -1.51 22.33 11.80
CA GLY A 52 -2.72 23.00 11.32
C GLY A 52 -3.98 22.14 11.44
N LEU A 53 -5.04 22.58 10.76
CA LEU A 53 -6.39 21.99 10.87
C LEU A 53 -6.44 20.47 10.64
N PHE A 54 -5.57 19.93 9.78
CA PHE A 54 -5.52 18.49 9.53
C PHE A 54 -5.07 17.71 10.78
N ALA A 55 -4.02 18.15 11.48
CA ALA A 55 -3.58 17.47 12.68
C ALA A 55 -4.57 17.62 13.85
N GLU A 56 -5.32 18.72 13.88
CA GLU A 56 -6.29 19.02 14.94
C GLU A 56 -7.63 18.29 14.77
N MET A 57 -8.02 17.97 13.53
CA MET A 57 -9.32 17.33 13.27
C MET A 57 -9.38 15.85 13.64
N ASP A 58 -8.24 15.14 13.64
CA ASP A 58 -8.20 13.72 13.98
C ASP A 58 -6.84 13.32 14.58
N ASN A 59 -6.87 12.75 15.78
CA ASN A 59 -5.68 12.32 16.53
C ASN A 59 -4.95 11.13 15.88
N SER A 60 -5.51 10.51 14.83
CA SER A 60 -4.84 9.48 14.03
C SER A 60 -3.77 10.06 13.10
N PHE A 61 -3.90 11.31 12.64
CA PHE A 61 -2.93 11.88 11.69
C PHE A 61 -1.52 12.03 12.27
N PRO A 62 -1.32 12.55 13.50
CA PRO A 62 0.02 12.57 14.10
C PRO A 62 0.60 11.17 14.29
N LYS A 63 -0.23 10.18 14.65
CA LYS A 63 0.20 8.78 14.78
C LYS A 63 0.61 8.18 13.45
N TRP A 64 -0.12 8.49 12.36
CA TRP A 64 0.27 8.08 11.01
C TRP A 64 1.60 8.72 10.60
N TYR A 65 1.83 9.98 10.93
CA TYR A 65 3.11 10.63 10.67
C TYR A 65 4.26 9.94 11.41
N GLU A 66 4.08 9.65 12.70
CA GLU A 66 5.07 8.91 13.50
C GLU A 66 5.37 7.55 12.85
N GLU A 67 4.34 6.78 12.51
CA GLU A 67 4.51 5.49 11.87
C GLU A 67 5.21 5.59 10.51
N LEU A 68 4.81 6.53 9.65
CA LEU A 68 5.39 6.69 8.32
C LEU A 68 6.86 7.15 8.36
N ASN A 69 7.32 7.72 9.48
CA ASN A 69 8.65 8.31 9.59
C ASN A 69 9.52 7.73 10.71
N ALA A 70 9.08 6.68 11.42
CA ALA A 70 9.74 6.11 12.60
C ALA A 70 11.22 5.72 12.40
N ASN A 71 11.63 5.37 11.18
CA ASN A 71 13.00 4.97 10.83
C ASN A 71 13.73 6.00 9.94
N LYS A 72 13.26 7.25 9.93
CA LYS A 72 13.85 8.32 9.11
C LYS A 72 14.50 9.36 10.01
N THR A 73 15.56 9.97 9.50
CA THR A 73 16.09 11.21 10.07
C THR A 73 15.22 12.36 9.59
N ILE A 74 14.58 13.11 10.48
CA ILE A 74 13.75 14.27 10.11
C ILE A 74 14.54 15.56 10.28
N LEU A 75 14.82 16.25 9.18
CA LEU A 75 15.50 17.53 9.13
C LEU A 75 14.50 18.64 8.80
N ARG A 76 14.27 19.56 9.75
CA ARG A 76 13.34 20.70 9.57
C ARG A 76 14.12 21.98 9.39
N LEU A 77 13.97 22.60 8.23
CA LEU A 77 14.76 23.76 7.80
C LEU A 77 13.83 24.85 7.25
N ASP A 78 14.07 26.12 7.58
CA ASP A 78 13.30 27.22 6.99
C ASP A 78 13.73 27.42 5.54
N PHE A 79 12.85 27.07 4.59
CA PHE A 79 13.15 27.18 3.17
C PHE A 79 13.31 28.63 2.69
N ASN A 80 13.07 29.64 3.53
CA ASN A 80 13.36 31.05 3.23
C ASN A 80 14.75 31.49 3.67
N ASN A 81 15.46 30.68 4.46
CA ASN A 81 16.79 31.00 4.93
C ASN A 81 17.84 30.50 3.93
N GLU A 82 18.68 31.38 3.40
CA GLU A 82 19.67 31.04 2.37
C GLU A 82 20.70 29.99 2.84
N ALA A 83 21.16 30.06 4.10
CA ALA A 83 22.07 29.07 4.66
C ALA A 83 21.42 27.70 4.77
N ALA A 84 20.13 27.64 5.13
CA ALA A 84 19.36 26.42 5.16
C ALA A 84 19.16 25.83 3.75
N GLN A 85 18.93 26.68 2.74
CA GLN A 85 18.85 26.23 1.34
C GLN A 85 20.19 25.64 0.86
N GLU A 86 21.32 26.23 1.26
CA GLU A 86 22.64 25.66 0.94
C GLU A 86 22.84 24.30 1.61
N GLN A 87 22.52 24.18 2.89
CA GLN A 87 22.57 22.90 3.61
C GLN A 87 21.71 21.82 2.92
N ILE A 88 20.52 22.19 2.45
CA ILE A 88 19.63 21.29 1.70
C ILE A 88 20.32 20.80 0.41
N ARG A 89 20.88 21.72 -0.39
CA ARG A 89 21.59 21.38 -1.63
C ARG A 89 22.77 20.46 -1.37
N GLU A 90 23.62 20.79 -0.39
CA GLU A 90 24.77 19.96 -0.03
C GLU A 90 24.36 18.53 0.38
N THR A 91 23.24 18.41 1.10
CA THR A 91 22.71 17.11 1.52
C THR A 91 22.22 16.30 0.33
N ILE A 92 21.44 16.92 -0.57
CA ILE A 92 20.89 16.23 -1.75
C ILE A 92 22.00 15.84 -2.73
N PHE A 93 22.97 16.72 -2.99
CA PHE A 93 24.01 16.45 -3.99
C PHE A 93 24.99 15.36 -3.56
N LYS A 94 24.98 14.95 -2.29
CA LYS A 94 25.75 13.80 -1.78
C LYS A 94 24.92 12.52 -1.62
N ALA A 95 23.59 12.61 -1.73
CA ALA A 95 22.71 11.46 -1.61
C ALA A 95 22.77 10.55 -2.85
N ASP A 96 22.15 9.38 -2.75
CA ASP A 96 22.01 8.42 -3.86
C ASP A 96 20.66 8.56 -4.58
N ALA A 97 19.63 9.05 -3.87
CA ALA A 97 18.30 9.16 -4.44
C ALA A 97 17.42 10.21 -3.77
N ILE A 98 16.34 10.58 -4.44
CA ILE A 98 15.33 11.54 -3.96
C ILE A 98 13.89 11.13 -4.32
N ILE A 99 12.98 11.26 -3.37
CA ILE A 99 11.54 11.27 -3.56
C ILE A 99 11.11 12.74 -3.67
N MET A 100 10.92 13.23 -4.89
CA MET A 100 10.67 14.64 -5.21
C MET A 100 9.19 15.02 -5.05
N GLY A 101 8.67 14.92 -3.82
CA GLY A 101 7.26 15.14 -3.48
C GLY A 101 6.83 16.60 -3.26
N ILE A 102 7.57 17.58 -3.81
CA ILE A 102 7.32 19.02 -3.62
C ILE A 102 7.03 19.75 -4.94
N PRO A 103 6.23 20.84 -4.92
CA PRO A 103 5.92 21.61 -6.12
C PRO A 103 7.16 22.19 -6.80
N LYS A 104 7.12 22.31 -8.13
CA LYS A 104 8.23 22.86 -8.95
C LYS A 104 8.71 24.24 -8.47
N LYS A 105 7.80 25.11 -7.99
CA LYS A 105 8.14 26.43 -7.43
C LYS A 105 9.08 26.32 -6.22
N ILE A 106 8.89 25.31 -5.37
CA ILE A 106 9.76 25.07 -4.20
C ILE A 106 11.10 24.48 -4.65
N GLN A 107 11.10 23.57 -5.63
CA GLN A 107 12.33 23.03 -6.21
C GLN A 107 13.22 24.15 -6.79
N GLN A 108 12.62 25.07 -7.55
CA GLN A 108 13.32 26.25 -8.10
C GLN A 108 13.87 27.15 -7.00
N LYS A 109 13.08 27.42 -5.96
CA LYS A 109 13.51 28.22 -4.81
C LYS A 109 14.71 27.60 -4.08
N LEU A 110 14.71 26.29 -3.92
CA LEU A 110 15.77 25.56 -3.23
C LEU A 110 16.99 25.28 -4.14
N GLY A 111 16.86 25.44 -5.46
CA GLY A 111 17.91 25.11 -6.43
C GLY A 111 18.13 23.60 -6.58
N ILE A 112 17.04 22.83 -6.58
CA ILE A 112 17.04 21.36 -6.60
C ILE A 112 16.11 20.80 -7.68
N THR A 113 15.87 21.57 -8.75
CA THR A 113 15.19 21.05 -9.93
C THR A 113 15.96 19.86 -10.50
N ILE A 114 15.32 19.06 -11.36
CA ILE A 114 16.02 17.93 -12.00
C ILE A 114 17.21 18.44 -12.81
N GLU A 115 17.08 19.61 -13.44
CA GLU A 115 18.16 20.27 -14.15
C GLU A 115 19.31 20.68 -13.21
N ASP A 116 19.01 21.21 -12.03
CA ASP A 116 20.02 21.52 -11.01
C ASP A 116 20.74 20.25 -10.53
N ILE A 117 20.00 19.18 -10.27
CA ILE A 117 20.55 17.89 -9.84
C ILE A 117 21.47 17.32 -10.92
N GLN A 118 21.02 17.27 -12.18
CA GLN A 118 21.83 16.81 -13.32
C GLN A 118 23.12 17.63 -13.52
N LYS A 119 23.06 18.93 -13.24
CA LYS A 119 24.23 19.81 -13.36
C LYS A 119 25.25 19.57 -12.23
N ASN A 120 24.79 19.38 -11.00
CA ASN A 120 25.65 19.39 -9.81
C ASN A 120 26.07 17.99 -9.34
N VAL A 121 25.21 16.97 -9.49
CA VAL A 121 25.50 15.60 -9.10
C VAL A 121 26.38 14.92 -10.13
N LYS A 122 27.50 14.33 -9.69
CA LYS A 122 28.52 13.71 -10.56
C LYS A 122 28.55 12.18 -10.47
N GLN A 123 27.80 11.62 -9.52
CA GLN A 123 27.64 10.19 -9.28
C GLN A 123 26.31 9.68 -9.84
N SER A 124 26.14 8.35 -9.79
CA SER A 124 24.84 7.70 -9.99
C SER A 124 23.81 8.27 -9.01
N PHE A 125 22.65 8.69 -9.52
CA PHE A 125 21.60 9.27 -8.70
C PHE A 125 20.23 8.98 -9.28
N ALA A 126 19.23 8.73 -8.43
CA ALA A 126 17.87 8.45 -8.86
C ALA A 126 16.87 9.46 -8.30
N ALA A 127 15.92 9.89 -9.14
CA ALA A 127 14.80 10.72 -8.71
C ALA A 127 13.48 10.04 -9.08
N VAL A 128 12.58 9.90 -8.10
CA VAL A 128 11.17 9.56 -8.35
C VAL A 128 10.33 10.82 -8.16
N ILE A 129 9.50 11.13 -9.15
CA ILE A 129 8.60 12.28 -9.15
C ILE A 129 7.16 11.76 -9.09
N PRO A 130 6.45 11.94 -7.97
CA PRO A 130 5.04 11.57 -7.88
C PRO A 130 4.16 12.53 -8.68
N LEU A 131 3.28 11.97 -9.50
CA LEU A 131 2.29 12.69 -10.30
C LEU A 131 0.92 12.02 -10.18
N ALA A 132 -0.14 12.76 -10.51
CA ALA A 132 -1.50 12.23 -10.46
C ALA A 132 -1.77 11.21 -11.59
N SER A 133 -1.49 11.59 -12.84
CA SER A 133 -1.60 10.73 -14.02
C SER A 133 -0.64 11.17 -15.13
N LYS A 134 -0.36 10.30 -16.10
CA LYS A 134 0.32 10.62 -17.35
C LYS A 134 -0.52 11.55 -18.23
N GLU A 135 -1.83 11.45 -18.11
CA GLU A 135 -2.76 12.39 -18.75
C GLU A 135 -2.68 13.75 -18.04
N ALA A 136 -3.08 14.84 -18.71
CA ALA A 136 -2.96 16.23 -18.21
C ALA A 136 -3.83 16.55 -16.97
N MET A 137 -4.20 15.55 -16.18
CA MET A 137 -4.88 15.65 -14.90
C MET A 137 -3.85 15.97 -13.81
N SER A 138 -3.81 17.23 -13.37
CA SER A 138 -2.83 17.71 -12.39
C SER A 138 -3.21 17.45 -10.92
N HIS A 139 -4.46 17.10 -10.64
CA HIS A 139 -4.97 16.94 -9.28
C HIS A 139 -5.81 15.67 -9.14
N MET A 140 -5.44 14.83 -8.18
CA MET A 140 -6.12 13.56 -7.91
C MET A 140 -5.85 13.12 -6.47
N HIS A 141 -6.91 12.65 -5.80
CA HIS A 141 -6.80 11.93 -4.53
C HIS A 141 -7.05 10.45 -4.73
N ASP A 142 -6.79 9.67 -3.69
CA ASP A 142 -7.04 8.23 -3.60
C ASP A 142 -8.39 7.82 -4.21
N LEU A 143 -9.49 8.44 -3.74
CA LEU A 143 -10.84 8.13 -4.20
C LEU A 143 -11.05 8.41 -5.69
N ASN A 144 -10.43 9.44 -6.24
CA ASN A 144 -10.55 9.74 -7.67
C ASN A 144 -9.87 8.65 -8.50
N ALA A 145 -8.69 8.18 -8.08
CA ALA A 145 -7.99 7.09 -8.75
C ALA A 145 -8.79 5.78 -8.71
N LEU A 146 -9.37 5.46 -7.55
CA LEU A 146 -10.25 4.29 -7.38
C LEU A 146 -11.52 4.40 -8.23
N ALA A 147 -12.10 5.59 -8.35
CA ALA A 147 -13.27 5.84 -9.19
C ALA A 147 -12.94 5.63 -10.68
N MET A 148 -11.87 6.27 -11.16
CA MET A 148 -11.49 6.26 -12.58
C MET A 148 -11.06 4.87 -13.08
N THR A 149 -10.49 4.04 -12.20
CA THR A 149 -10.13 2.65 -12.53
C THR A 149 -11.33 1.70 -12.50
N GLY A 150 -12.48 2.15 -11.97
CA GLY A 150 -13.68 1.35 -11.80
C GLY A 150 -13.68 0.53 -10.50
N LEU A 151 -12.65 0.61 -9.65
CA LEU A 151 -12.59 -0.20 -8.44
C LEU A 151 -13.71 0.15 -7.45
N LEU A 152 -14.07 1.42 -7.32
CA LEU A 152 -15.17 1.81 -6.45
C LEU A 152 -16.50 1.14 -6.84
N SER A 153 -16.69 0.73 -8.10
CA SER A 153 -17.88 -0.04 -8.46
C SER A 153 -17.97 -1.37 -7.69
N LEU A 154 -16.84 -2.04 -7.42
CA LEU A 154 -16.80 -3.27 -6.63
C LEU A 154 -17.12 -3.01 -5.15
N HIS A 155 -16.66 -1.87 -4.62
CA HIS A 155 -17.01 -1.43 -3.26
C HIS A 155 -18.52 -1.19 -3.13
N LEU A 156 -19.14 -0.57 -4.14
CA LEU A 156 -20.58 -0.27 -4.15
C LEU A 156 -21.47 -1.51 -4.31
N ARG A 157 -21.00 -2.60 -4.96
CA ARG A 157 -21.81 -3.81 -5.24
C ARG A 157 -22.40 -4.48 -4.00
N ASN A 158 -21.73 -4.39 -2.86
CA ASN A 158 -22.13 -5.09 -1.63
C ASN A 158 -22.73 -4.17 -0.57
N ILE A 159 -23.07 -2.92 -0.95
CA ILE A 159 -23.66 -1.94 -0.05
C ILE A 159 -25.19 -2.01 -0.16
N ASN A 160 -25.83 -2.39 0.95
CA ASN A 160 -27.28 -2.59 1.01
C ASN A 160 -28.07 -1.28 1.25
N SER A 161 -27.42 -0.19 1.67
CA SER A 161 -28.05 1.12 1.91
C SER A 161 -27.29 2.23 1.20
N VAL A 162 -28.00 3.04 0.42
CA VAL A 162 -27.42 4.11 -0.42
C VAL A 162 -27.48 5.50 0.22
N GLU A 163 -28.03 5.63 1.43
CA GLU A 163 -28.26 6.95 2.05
C GLU A 163 -26.97 7.62 2.52
N ASP A 164 -25.93 6.86 2.87
CA ASP A 164 -24.59 7.37 3.17
C ASP A 164 -23.52 6.31 2.87
N VAL A 165 -22.79 6.49 1.76
CA VAL A 165 -21.78 5.54 1.31
C VAL A 165 -20.40 6.01 1.72
N ALA A 166 -19.90 5.45 2.82
CA ALA A 166 -18.53 5.68 3.25
C ALA A 166 -17.52 5.13 2.22
N PRO A 167 -16.36 5.79 2.04
CA PRO A 167 -15.26 5.27 1.22
C PRO A 167 -14.68 3.97 1.80
N PRO A 168 -13.79 3.27 1.06
CA PRO A 168 -12.99 2.20 1.63
C PRO A 168 -12.27 2.64 2.91
N PHE A 169 -12.12 1.71 3.87
CA PHE A 169 -11.63 2.01 5.22
C PHE A 169 -10.22 2.64 5.24
N LEU A 170 -9.38 2.33 4.25
CA LEU A 170 -8.04 2.90 4.07
C LEU A 170 -7.86 3.46 2.66
N PRO A 171 -6.93 4.41 2.46
CA PRO A 171 -6.63 4.96 1.14
C PRO A 171 -5.82 3.96 0.30
N LEU A 172 -6.51 2.99 -0.31
CA LEU A 172 -5.90 1.84 -0.99
C LEU A 172 -5.04 2.22 -2.19
N ALA A 173 -5.50 3.15 -3.04
CA ALA A 173 -4.71 3.64 -4.17
C ALA A 173 -3.48 4.42 -3.70
N GLY A 174 -3.61 5.21 -2.63
CA GLY A 174 -2.49 5.90 -1.99
C GLY A 174 -1.45 4.93 -1.42
N ILE A 175 -1.87 3.86 -0.74
CA ILE A 175 -0.98 2.83 -0.20
C ILE A 175 -0.23 2.12 -1.32
N ASN A 176 -0.95 1.66 -2.34
CA ASN A 176 -0.36 1.04 -3.52
C ASN A 176 0.62 1.98 -4.23
N PHE A 177 0.27 3.26 -4.37
CA PHE A 177 1.15 4.23 -5.00
C PHE A 177 2.44 4.48 -4.18
N GLY A 178 2.38 4.40 -2.86
CA GLY A 178 3.58 4.42 -2.00
C GLY A 178 4.51 3.23 -2.26
N GLN A 179 3.96 2.03 -2.43
CA GLN A 179 4.73 0.84 -2.81
C GLN A 179 5.32 0.99 -4.21
N LYS A 180 4.52 1.46 -5.17
CA LYS A 180 4.96 1.69 -6.55
C LYS A 180 6.09 2.71 -6.64
N MET A 181 6.02 3.81 -5.88
CA MET A 181 7.12 4.79 -5.83
C MET A 181 8.42 4.20 -5.28
N ALA A 182 8.35 3.39 -4.23
CA ALA A 182 9.55 2.71 -3.72
C ALA A 182 10.13 1.77 -4.78
N PHE A 183 9.28 1.00 -5.47
CA PHE A 183 9.68 0.11 -6.56
C PHE A 183 10.29 0.87 -7.74
N ASP A 184 9.65 1.94 -8.19
CA ASP A 184 10.12 2.78 -9.29
C ASP A 184 11.47 3.44 -8.94
N LEU A 185 11.64 3.90 -7.70
CA LEU A 185 12.90 4.47 -7.25
C LEU A 185 14.02 3.42 -7.21
N LEU A 186 13.74 2.19 -6.73
CA LEU A 186 14.70 1.09 -6.78
C LEU A 186 15.13 0.79 -8.23
N GLY A 187 14.19 0.75 -9.17
CA GLY A 187 14.48 0.57 -10.59
C GLY A 187 15.33 1.70 -11.16
N ALA A 188 15.03 2.96 -10.81
CA ALA A 188 15.82 4.12 -11.20
C ALA A 188 17.23 4.08 -10.57
N MET A 189 17.37 3.67 -9.31
CA MET A 189 18.66 3.50 -8.65
C MET A 189 19.50 2.43 -9.34
N TYR A 190 18.89 1.28 -9.67
CA TYR A 190 19.55 0.21 -10.42
C TYR A 190 20.07 0.71 -11.77
N LYS A 191 19.20 1.37 -12.55
CA LYS A 191 19.57 1.93 -13.87
C LYS A 191 20.63 3.03 -13.76
N SER A 192 20.55 3.89 -12.75
CA SER A 192 21.51 4.99 -12.53
C SER A 192 22.92 4.47 -12.27
N LYS A 193 23.02 3.30 -11.61
CA LYS A 193 24.28 2.63 -11.33
C LYS A 193 24.92 2.07 -12.60
N GLU A 194 24.12 1.55 -13.54
CA GLU A 194 24.61 1.06 -14.83
C GLU A 194 25.04 2.22 -15.74
N SER A 195 24.28 3.32 -15.77
CA SER A 195 24.56 4.47 -16.64
C SER A 195 25.57 5.46 -16.05
N ASN A 196 25.83 5.38 -14.74
CA ASN A 196 26.54 6.37 -13.92
C ASN A 196 26.04 7.81 -14.15
N LYS A 197 24.73 7.98 -14.30
CA LYS A 197 24.05 9.25 -14.56
C LYS A 197 22.87 9.44 -13.61
N VAL A 198 22.32 10.65 -13.61
CA VAL A 198 21.02 10.92 -12.99
C VAL A 198 19.93 10.24 -13.81
N GLU A 199 19.21 9.31 -13.19
CA GLU A 199 17.99 8.72 -13.75
C GLU A 199 16.77 9.31 -13.06
N THR A 200 15.75 9.62 -13.84
CA THR A 200 14.50 10.19 -13.33
C THR A 200 13.34 9.37 -13.81
N ILE A 201 12.44 9.04 -12.90
CA ILE A 201 11.19 8.33 -13.20
C ILE A 201 10.01 9.13 -12.65
N ASN A 202 9.01 9.33 -13.50
CA ASN A 202 7.72 9.80 -13.06
C ASN A 202 6.91 8.59 -12.61
N SER A 203 6.40 8.63 -11.39
CA SER A 203 5.51 7.61 -10.84
C SER A 203 4.11 8.20 -10.72
N TYR A 204 3.08 7.44 -11.05
CA TYR A 204 1.74 7.98 -11.22
C TYR A 204 0.68 7.26 -10.39
N LEU A 205 -0.16 8.02 -9.69
CA LEU A 205 -1.22 7.48 -8.82
C LEU A 205 -2.25 6.68 -9.64
N TYR A 206 -2.80 7.26 -10.70
CA TYR A 206 -3.83 6.61 -11.51
C TYR A 206 -3.31 5.34 -12.18
N GLU A 207 -2.17 5.42 -12.87
CA GLU A 207 -1.64 4.29 -13.63
C GLU A 207 -1.16 3.17 -12.71
N SER A 208 -0.59 3.48 -11.55
CA SER A 208 -0.23 2.44 -10.57
C SER A 208 -1.45 1.72 -10.00
N THR A 209 -2.54 2.45 -9.83
CA THR A 209 -3.85 1.91 -9.43
C THR A 209 -4.39 1.02 -10.54
N GLN A 210 -4.39 1.50 -11.79
CA GLN A 210 -4.85 0.75 -12.96
C GLN A 210 -4.02 -0.53 -13.21
N GLU A 211 -2.70 -0.46 -13.10
CA GLU A 211 -1.76 -1.57 -13.34
C GLU A 211 -2.09 -2.79 -12.47
N VAL A 212 -2.32 -2.57 -11.18
CA VAL A 212 -2.69 -3.66 -10.25
C VAL A 212 -4.06 -4.23 -10.60
N PHE A 213 -5.04 -3.40 -10.95
CA PHE A 213 -6.40 -3.88 -11.23
C PHE A 213 -6.52 -4.58 -12.57
N ASP A 214 -5.87 -4.09 -13.62
CA ASP A 214 -5.91 -4.72 -14.93
C ASP A 214 -5.36 -6.16 -14.89
N ALA A 215 -4.43 -6.47 -13.96
CA ALA A 215 -3.89 -7.82 -13.77
C ALA A 215 -4.89 -8.84 -13.19
N PHE A 216 -5.86 -8.39 -12.37
CA PHE A 216 -6.80 -9.28 -11.67
C PHE A 216 -8.27 -9.09 -12.09
N TRP A 217 -8.58 -7.97 -12.74
CA TRP A 217 -9.92 -7.56 -13.13
C TRP A 217 -9.85 -6.81 -14.48
N PRO A 218 -9.49 -7.49 -15.58
CA PRO A 218 -9.37 -6.88 -16.89
C PRO A 218 -10.73 -6.39 -17.42
N LYS A 219 -10.70 -5.47 -18.39
CA LYS A 219 -11.87 -4.71 -18.89
C LYS A 219 -13.02 -5.62 -19.38
N ASP A 220 -12.70 -6.76 -19.95
CA ASP A 220 -13.62 -7.74 -20.52
C ASP A 220 -14.49 -8.46 -19.48
N ILE A 221 -14.08 -8.51 -18.21
CA ILE A 221 -14.85 -9.17 -17.14
C ILE A 221 -15.52 -8.18 -16.17
N ARG A 222 -15.29 -6.87 -16.32
CA ARG A 222 -15.72 -5.86 -15.32
C ARG A 222 -17.22 -5.73 -15.17
N ASP A 223 -17.97 -5.84 -16.25
CA ASP A 223 -19.42 -5.61 -16.27
C ASP A 223 -20.22 -6.89 -16.00
N THR A 224 -19.60 -7.89 -15.39
CA THR A 224 -20.25 -9.16 -15.08
C THR A 224 -20.48 -9.30 -13.57
N ASP A 225 -21.61 -9.91 -13.20
CA ASP A 225 -21.85 -10.45 -11.85
C ASP A 225 -21.16 -11.80 -11.65
N HIS A 226 -20.09 -12.06 -12.42
CA HIS A 226 -19.42 -13.34 -12.43
C HIS A 226 -18.76 -13.59 -11.07
N LYS A 227 -19.26 -14.60 -10.36
CA LYS A 227 -18.55 -15.16 -9.23
C LYS A 227 -17.49 -16.14 -9.74
N PHE A 228 -16.32 -16.09 -9.12
CA PHE A 228 -15.18 -16.97 -9.29
C PHE A 228 -14.60 -17.31 -7.91
N LEU A 229 -13.45 -17.98 -7.88
CA LEU A 229 -12.85 -18.47 -6.63
C LEU A 229 -12.71 -17.37 -5.57
N HIS A 230 -12.11 -16.22 -5.89
CA HIS A 230 -11.76 -15.20 -4.90
C HIS A 230 -12.91 -14.27 -4.46
N ASN A 231 -14.13 -14.45 -4.98
CA ASN A 231 -15.30 -13.66 -4.57
C ASN A 231 -16.49 -14.54 -4.12
N GLY A 232 -16.20 -15.76 -3.66
CA GLY A 232 -17.17 -16.61 -2.96
C GLY A 232 -18.07 -17.42 -3.87
N LEU A 233 -17.59 -17.85 -5.06
CA LEU A 233 -18.29 -18.85 -5.87
C LEU A 233 -18.31 -20.24 -5.20
N TYR A 234 -17.20 -20.62 -4.56
CA TYR A 234 -16.98 -21.97 -4.05
C TYR A 234 -17.03 -21.99 -2.52
N PRO A 235 -17.61 -23.05 -1.93
CA PRO A 235 -17.75 -23.17 -0.47
C PRO A 235 -16.39 -23.23 0.24
N CYS A 236 -15.37 -23.78 -0.41
CA CYS A 236 -14.03 -23.89 0.14
C CYS A 236 -13.24 -22.57 0.17
N TYR A 237 -13.76 -21.50 -0.44
CA TYR A 237 -13.18 -20.16 -0.44
C TYR A 237 -14.25 -19.13 -0.12
N ASN A 238 -14.63 -19.03 1.16
CA ASN A 238 -15.74 -18.21 1.60
C ASN A 238 -15.64 -17.79 3.07
N ILE A 239 -16.53 -16.90 3.51
CA ILE A 239 -16.62 -16.39 4.87
C ILE A 239 -17.94 -16.86 5.49
N TYR A 240 -17.87 -17.49 6.66
CA TYR A 240 -19.01 -18.04 7.38
C TYR A 240 -19.13 -17.39 8.76
N GLN A 241 -20.35 -17.00 9.15
CA GLN A 241 -20.59 -16.41 10.46
C GLN A 241 -20.72 -17.50 11.53
N THR A 242 -20.08 -17.29 12.68
CA THR A 242 -20.21 -18.15 13.86
C THR A 242 -21.44 -17.77 14.70
N LYS A 243 -21.81 -18.63 15.63
CA LYS A 243 -22.91 -18.41 16.59
C LYS A 243 -22.79 -17.11 17.38
N ASP A 244 -21.57 -16.74 17.73
CA ASP A 244 -21.22 -15.54 18.51
C ASP A 244 -20.87 -14.34 17.62
N SER A 245 -21.40 -14.31 16.39
CA SER A 245 -21.27 -13.21 15.42
C SER A 245 -19.84 -12.85 15.00
N HIS A 246 -18.88 -13.75 15.22
CA HIS A 246 -17.55 -13.67 14.59
C HIS A 246 -17.61 -14.35 13.21
N PHE A 247 -16.49 -14.37 12.51
CA PHE A 247 -16.41 -14.93 11.17
C PHE A 247 -15.25 -15.90 11.03
N VAL A 248 -15.53 -17.05 10.42
CA VAL A 248 -14.56 -18.01 9.92
C VAL A 248 -14.29 -17.70 8.45
N VAL A 249 -13.02 -17.46 8.12
CA VAL A 249 -12.50 -17.40 6.76
C VAL A 249 -12.03 -18.80 6.38
N MET A 250 -12.68 -19.40 5.39
CA MET A 250 -12.32 -20.70 4.83
C MET A 250 -11.64 -20.49 3.47
N ALA A 251 -10.45 -21.05 3.29
CA ALA A 251 -9.67 -21.02 2.05
C ALA A 251 -9.06 -22.40 1.74
N CYS A 252 -9.79 -23.47 2.02
CA CYS A 252 -9.40 -24.88 1.81
C CYS A 252 -9.56 -25.32 0.35
N VAL A 253 -8.89 -24.64 -0.59
CA VAL A 253 -8.99 -24.92 -2.04
C VAL A 253 -8.33 -26.26 -2.38
N GLU A 254 -7.16 -26.49 -1.81
CA GLU A 254 -6.40 -27.73 -1.97
C GLU A 254 -7.03 -28.88 -1.19
N GLU A 255 -7.04 -30.06 -1.83
CA GLU A 255 -7.69 -31.26 -1.31
C GLU A 255 -7.25 -31.62 0.11
N LYS A 256 -5.95 -31.59 0.39
CA LYS A 256 -5.39 -31.90 1.72
C LYS A 256 -5.97 -31.02 2.84
N PHE A 257 -6.23 -29.74 2.55
CA PHE A 257 -6.76 -28.81 3.56
C PHE A 257 -8.26 -29.03 3.74
N TRP A 258 -8.97 -29.36 2.65
CA TRP A 258 -10.37 -29.76 2.72
C TRP A 258 -10.56 -31.07 3.50
N GLN A 259 -9.76 -32.10 3.23
CA GLN A 259 -9.76 -33.37 3.97
C GLN A 259 -9.48 -33.14 5.47
N SER A 260 -8.44 -32.37 5.79
CA SER A 260 -8.09 -32.03 7.17
C SER A 260 -9.23 -31.29 7.89
N PHE A 261 -9.89 -30.35 7.20
CA PHE A 261 -11.10 -29.70 7.70
C PHE A 261 -12.23 -30.71 7.95
N ARG A 262 -12.52 -31.56 6.96
CA ARG A 262 -13.59 -32.57 7.07
C ARG A 262 -13.39 -33.48 8.27
N GLU A 263 -12.16 -33.94 8.51
CA GLU A 263 -11.80 -34.76 9.65
C GLU A 263 -11.96 -34.00 10.99
N ALA A 264 -11.36 -32.81 11.11
CA ALA A 264 -11.36 -32.04 12.35
C ALA A 264 -12.76 -31.56 12.76
N PHE A 265 -13.59 -31.21 11.79
CA PHE A 265 -14.96 -30.72 12.00
C PHE A 265 -16.02 -31.82 11.86
N SER A 266 -15.61 -33.06 11.57
CA SER A 266 -16.52 -34.18 11.31
C SER A 266 -17.56 -33.84 10.25
N PHE A 267 -17.11 -33.21 9.16
CA PHE A 267 -17.96 -32.72 8.08
C PHE A 267 -18.03 -33.73 6.93
N GLU A 268 -19.17 -34.41 6.82
CA GLU A 268 -19.42 -35.47 5.83
C GLU A 268 -19.62 -34.93 4.41
N ALA A 269 -18.56 -34.82 3.62
CA ALA A 269 -18.62 -34.40 2.22
C ALA A 269 -17.54 -35.12 1.41
N SER A 270 -17.73 -35.24 0.09
CA SER A 270 -16.64 -35.69 -0.79
C SER A 270 -15.60 -34.59 -0.97
N ASP A 271 -14.49 -34.91 -1.64
CA ASP A 271 -13.48 -33.90 -1.95
C ASP A 271 -13.97 -32.91 -3.02
N GLU A 272 -14.75 -33.38 -3.98
CA GLU A 272 -15.31 -32.59 -5.09
C GLU A 272 -16.40 -31.61 -4.61
N ASP A 273 -17.07 -31.91 -3.49
CA ASP A 273 -18.08 -31.04 -2.87
C ASP A 273 -17.52 -29.65 -2.56
N ARG A 274 -16.21 -29.52 -2.38
CA ARG A 274 -15.53 -28.23 -2.15
C ARG A 274 -15.69 -27.23 -3.30
N PHE A 275 -16.03 -27.70 -4.50
CA PHE A 275 -16.27 -26.88 -5.69
C PHE A 275 -17.74 -26.85 -6.15
N LYS A 276 -18.68 -27.34 -5.34
CA LYS A 276 -20.10 -27.28 -5.69
C LYS A 276 -20.65 -25.84 -5.64
N THR A 277 -21.28 -25.44 -6.74
CA THR A 277 -21.87 -24.11 -6.93
C THR A 277 -23.39 -24.07 -6.78
N ASP A 278 -24.03 -25.22 -6.51
CA ASP A 278 -25.48 -25.34 -6.30
C ASP A 278 -25.97 -24.79 -4.94
N GLY A 279 -25.05 -24.31 -4.10
CA GLY A 279 -25.33 -23.76 -2.77
C GLY A 279 -25.56 -24.79 -1.67
N SER A 280 -25.61 -26.09 -1.99
CA SER A 280 -25.87 -27.16 -1.00
C SER A 280 -24.80 -27.20 0.09
N ILE A 281 -23.53 -27.17 -0.31
CA ILE A 281 -22.39 -27.21 0.62
C ILE A 281 -22.22 -25.88 1.35
N HIS A 282 -22.51 -24.75 0.69
CA HIS A 282 -22.53 -23.43 1.34
C HIS A 282 -23.50 -23.41 2.52
N LYS A 283 -24.73 -23.93 2.33
CA LYS A 283 -25.72 -24.01 3.39
C LYS A 283 -25.23 -24.88 4.55
N ARG A 284 -24.71 -26.07 4.27
CA ARG A 284 -24.20 -26.99 5.29
C ARG A 284 -23.04 -26.40 6.11
N LEU A 285 -22.13 -25.67 5.45
CA LEU A 285 -21.05 -24.96 6.15
C LEU A 285 -21.56 -23.77 6.98
N LYS A 286 -22.54 -23.03 6.45
CA LYS A 286 -23.22 -21.96 7.20
C LYS A 286 -23.91 -22.50 8.45
N ASP A 287 -24.60 -23.63 8.35
CA ASP A 287 -25.27 -24.28 9.48
C ASP A 287 -24.22 -24.78 10.49
N LEU A 288 -23.17 -25.48 10.05
CA LEU A 288 -22.07 -25.95 10.90
C LEU A 288 -21.43 -24.81 11.70
N PHE A 289 -20.97 -23.76 11.03
CA PHE A 289 -20.31 -22.64 11.71
C PHE A 289 -21.29 -21.80 12.53
N GLY A 290 -22.53 -21.64 12.07
CA GLY A 290 -23.59 -20.93 12.79
C GLY A 290 -24.00 -21.58 14.12
N GLU A 291 -23.74 -22.88 14.30
CA GLU A 291 -23.96 -23.60 15.56
C GLU A 291 -22.74 -23.54 16.51
N MET A 292 -21.57 -23.17 16.00
CA MET A 292 -20.32 -23.10 16.74
C MET A 292 -19.97 -21.68 17.17
N THR A 293 -19.42 -21.52 18.38
CA THR A 293 -18.75 -20.29 18.81
C THR A 293 -17.36 -20.17 18.21
N SER A 294 -16.84 -18.95 18.09
CA SER A 294 -15.45 -18.70 17.67
C SER A 294 -14.43 -19.49 18.49
N GLN A 295 -14.64 -19.62 19.80
CA GLN A 295 -13.77 -20.40 20.68
C GLN A 295 -13.79 -21.90 20.35
N GLN A 296 -14.97 -22.48 20.07
CA GLN A 296 -15.06 -23.89 19.63
C GLN A 296 -14.40 -24.13 18.27
N VAL A 297 -14.52 -23.18 17.34
CA VAL A 297 -13.79 -23.24 16.06
C VAL A 297 -12.30 -23.22 16.33
N LYS A 298 -11.80 -22.31 17.17
CA LYS A 298 -10.39 -22.23 17.55
C LYS A 298 -9.87 -23.51 18.21
N GLU A 299 -10.67 -24.13 19.07
CA GLU A 299 -10.33 -25.41 19.70
C GLU A 299 -10.24 -26.55 18.69
N LYS A 300 -11.17 -26.64 17.73
CA LYS A 300 -11.10 -27.62 16.65
C LYS A 300 -9.91 -27.40 15.72
N LEU A 301 -9.58 -26.13 15.43
CA LEU A 301 -8.38 -25.80 14.67
C LEU A 301 -7.12 -26.18 15.44
N GLY A 302 -7.06 -25.93 16.76
CA GLY A 302 -5.94 -26.33 17.59
C GLY A 302 -4.59 -25.88 17.01
N SER A 303 -3.73 -26.84 16.70
CA SER A 303 -2.44 -26.63 16.02
C SER A 303 -2.44 -27.10 14.55
N LEU A 304 -3.61 -27.33 13.96
CA LEU A 304 -3.74 -27.75 12.56
C LEU A 304 -3.22 -26.65 11.65
N ASP A 305 -2.35 -27.04 10.71
CA ASP A 305 -1.86 -26.17 9.64
C ASP A 305 -2.79 -26.30 8.43
N ILE A 306 -3.95 -25.62 8.52
CA ILE A 306 -4.96 -25.59 7.46
C ILE A 306 -5.37 -24.15 7.15
N CYS A 307 -5.83 -23.91 5.92
CA CYS A 307 -6.26 -22.59 5.44
C CYS A 307 -7.64 -22.17 6.00
N ILE A 308 -7.79 -22.14 7.32
CA ILE A 308 -8.97 -21.63 8.03
C ILE A 308 -8.53 -20.71 9.16
N ASN A 309 -9.11 -19.51 9.24
CA ASN A 309 -8.83 -18.55 10.30
C ASN A 309 -10.10 -17.86 10.79
N LEU A 310 -10.08 -17.37 12.03
CA LEU A 310 -11.09 -16.45 12.54
C LEU A 310 -10.67 -15.00 12.24
N ILE A 311 -11.63 -14.16 11.84
CA ILE A 311 -11.41 -12.71 11.78
C ILE A 311 -11.19 -12.19 13.21
N LYS A 312 -10.14 -11.38 13.39
CA LYS A 312 -9.74 -10.78 14.67
C LYS A 312 -10.49 -9.49 14.98
#